data_AF-A0A1Q6RVX5-F1
#
_entry.id   AF-A0A1Q6RVX5-F1
#
_cell.length_a   1.000
_cell.length_b   1.000
_cell.length_c   1.000
_cell.angle_alpha   90.00
_cell.angle_beta   90.00
_cell.angle_gamma   90.00
#
_symmetry.space_group_name_H-M   'P 1'
#
loop_
_entity.id
_entity.type
_entity.pdbx_description
1 polymer ?
#
loop_
_entity_poly.entity_id
_entity_poly.type
_entity_poly.pdbx_seq_one_letter_code
_entity_poly.pdbx_strand_id
1 'polypeptide(L)'
;MILQYRISNYMSIGHMVEFKMISRRTQLETTREKLGVLYKSVLYGPEATGKSCFLDSIRFLREFIITGKWIKIERFAGDAKGMERKTTFQITFLAEGKIYEYGVTLDTRKILEEWLLIHNDDTSFEPLFKRQITEIEGVFGKVSVKPRQLFLYVLAENGEQQIEPVVNWFQSIVIVNADDHYQMERLKGNRGEIYLVDNVDQLSVKKGAELFRYFSNRGKECQVICTAQESLADVKAFLPNEIWFIAKQNDETILNNSVRY
;
A
#
# COMPACT_ATOMS: atom_id res chain seq x y z
N MET A 1 7.03 -0.65 -7.02
CA MET A 1 7.27 -1.25 -5.69
C MET A 1 6.75 -0.36 -4.58
N ILE A 2 6.03 -0.91 -3.61
CA ILE A 2 5.73 -0.30 -2.32
C ILE A 2 7.03 -0.26 -1.49
N LEU A 3 7.28 0.86 -0.82
CA LEU A 3 8.39 1.04 0.12
C LEU A 3 7.86 1.15 1.55
N GLN A 4 6.79 1.92 1.74
CA GLN A 4 6.14 2.14 3.02
C GLN A 4 4.65 2.39 2.80
N TYR A 5 3.85 1.93 3.75
CA TYR A 5 2.43 2.24 3.78
C TYR A 5 2.00 2.54 5.22
N ARG A 6 1.23 3.61 5.38
CA ARG A 6 0.65 4.04 6.65
C ARG A 6 -0.84 4.22 6.47
N ILE A 7 -1.59 3.72 7.43
CA ILE A 7 -3.05 3.78 7.44
C ILE A 7 -3.55 3.97 8.86
N SER A 8 -4.54 4.83 9.04
CA SER A 8 -5.26 5.03 10.30
C SER A 8 -6.76 5.14 10.03
N ASN A 9 -7.58 4.73 11.00
CA ASN A 9 -9.04 4.85 10.97
C ASN A 9 -9.76 4.18 9.79
N TYR A 10 -9.38 2.95 9.48
CA TYR A 10 -9.97 2.17 8.40
C TYR A 10 -10.42 0.81 8.91
N MET A 11 -11.72 0.52 8.82
CA MET A 11 -12.34 -0.75 9.24
C MET A 11 -11.87 -1.25 10.62
N SER A 12 -10.91 -2.18 10.69
CA SER A 12 -10.43 -2.76 11.96
C SER A 12 -9.16 -2.08 12.51
N ILE A 13 -8.66 -1.07 11.81
CA ILE A 13 -7.45 -0.28 12.12
C ILE A 13 -7.88 1.03 12.76
N GLY A 14 -7.60 1.19 14.05
CA GLY A 14 -7.80 2.44 14.78
C GLY A 14 -6.63 3.40 14.57
N HIS A 15 -5.67 3.38 15.49
CA HIS A 15 -4.46 4.20 15.40
C HIS A 15 -3.63 3.89 14.14
N MET A 16 -2.71 4.81 13.81
CA MET A 16 -1.85 4.66 12.65
C MET A 16 -0.98 3.42 12.77
N VAL A 17 -1.11 2.52 11.80
CA VAL A 17 -0.17 1.40 11.60
C VAL A 17 0.77 1.72 10.44
N GLU A 18 1.99 1.23 10.55
CA GLU A 18 3.03 1.42 9.55
C GLU A 18 3.57 0.06 9.09
N PHE A 19 3.63 -0.12 7.78
CA PHE A 19 4.24 -1.26 7.12
C PHE A 19 5.39 -0.78 6.23
N LYS A 20 6.49 -1.51 6.20
CA LYS A 20 7.70 -1.19 5.43
C LYS A 20 8.19 -2.39 4.64
N MET A 21 8.61 -2.12 3.41
CA MET A 21 9.23 -3.06 2.47
C MET A 21 10.68 -2.65 2.16
N ILE A 22 11.33 -1.96 3.08
CA ILE A 22 12.74 -1.56 2.95
C ILE A 22 13.55 -2.23 4.06
N SER A 23 14.65 -2.88 3.71
CA SER A 23 15.60 -3.41 4.68
C SER A 23 16.43 -2.26 5.24
N ARG A 24 16.67 -2.22 6.57
CA ARG A 24 17.46 -1.13 7.17
C ARG A 24 18.87 -1.05 6.55
N ARG A 25 19.30 0.21 6.36
CA ARG A 25 20.59 0.74 5.86
C ARG A 25 20.57 1.15 4.40
N THR A 26 20.15 2.39 4.17
CA THR A 26 20.84 3.39 3.32
C THR A 26 20.03 4.67 3.40
N GLN A 27 20.72 5.81 3.29
CA GLN A 27 20.07 7.07 2.92
C GLN A 27 19.18 6.80 1.70
N LEU A 28 18.09 7.53 1.52
CA LEU A 28 17.21 7.40 0.36
C LEU A 28 18.02 7.74 -0.92
N GLU A 29 18.79 6.78 -1.42
CA GLU A 29 19.59 6.89 -2.62
C GLU A 29 18.74 6.45 -3.81
N THR A 30 18.87 7.15 -4.94
CA THR A 30 17.94 7.12 -6.08
C THR A 30 17.99 5.86 -6.95
N THR A 31 18.61 4.77 -6.47
CA THR A 31 18.69 3.51 -7.23
C THR A 31 18.13 2.30 -6.46
N ARG A 32 17.29 1.52 -7.16
CA ARG A 32 16.56 0.34 -6.67
C ARG A 32 17.43 -0.67 -5.90
N GLU A 33 18.66 -0.89 -6.36
CA GLU A 33 19.59 -1.85 -5.76
C GLU A 33 20.16 -1.37 -4.42
N LYS A 34 20.27 -0.04 -4.26
CA LYS A 34 20.81 0.57 -3.04
C LYS A 34 19.77 0.72 -1.94
N LEU A 35 18.47 0.78 -2.28
CA LEU A 35 17.37 0.94 -1.33
C LEU A 35 17.06 -0.31 -0.49
N GLY A 36 17.61 -1.48 -0.86
CA GLY A 36 17.36 -2.72 -0.13
C GLY A 36 15.88 -3.09 -0.05
N VAL A 37 15.12 -2.84 -1.13
CA VAL A 37 13.67 -3.09 -1.18
C VAL A 37 13.39 -4.59 -1.12
N LEU A 38 12.48 -5.00 -0.24
CA LEU A 38 11.97 -6.36 -0.13
C LEU A 38 11.04 -6.65 -1.30
N TYR A 39 11.19 -7.84 -1.89
CA TYR A 39 10.34 -8.31 -3.00
C TYR A 39 9.16 -9.13 -2.51
N LYS A 40 9.21 -9.63 -1.28
CA LYS A 40 8.13 -10.40 -0.68
C LYS A 40 7.99 -10.06 0.79
N SER A 41 6.76 -10.15 1.28
CA SER A 41 6.45 -10.02 2.70
C SER A 41 5.17 -10.77 3.02
N VAL A 42 5.03 -11.19 4.27
CA VAL A 42 3.84 -11.85 4.79
C VAL A 42 3.33 -11.15 6.05
N LEU A 43 2.04 -10.84 6.05
CA LEU A 43 1.28 -10.47 7.23
C LEU A 43 0.80 -11.76 7.89
N TYR A 44 1.32 -12.06 9.07
CA TYR A 44 1.12 -13.32 9.76
C TYR A 44 0.47 -13.09 11.13
N GLY A 45 -0.59 -13.85 11.41
CA GLY A 45 -1.24 -13.83 12.71
C GLY A 45 -2.60 -14.54 12.72
N PRO A 46 -3.28 -14.58 13.88
CA PRO A 46 -4.56 -15.26 14.04
C PRO A 46 -5.67 -14.76 13.10
N GLU A 47 -6.73 -15.54 12.93
CA GLU A 47 -7.95 -15.09 12.26
C GLU A 47 -8.53 -13.81 12.89
N ALA A 48 -9.28 -13.03 12.09
CA ALA A 48 -9.95 -11.80 12.53
C ALA A 48 -9.04 -10.69 13.13
N THR A 49 -7.73 -10.76 12.92
CA THR A 49 -6.77 -9.74 13.39
C THR A 49 -6.64 -8.51 12.50
N GLY A 50 -7.23 -8.54 11.29
CA GLY A 50 -7.23 -7.42 10.34
C GLY A 50 -6.23 -7.54 9.19
N LYS A 51 -5.76 -8.76 8.87
CA LYS A 51 -4.90 -9.03 7.70
C LYS A 51 -5.53 -8.59 6.38
N SER A 52 -6.70 -9.13 6.07
CA SER A 52 -7.47 -8.76 4.89
C SER A 52 -7.86 -7.28 4.93
N CYS A 53 -8.23 -6.76 6.10
CA CYS A 53 -8.51 -5.33 6.29
C CYS A 53 -7.32 -4.42 5.87
N PHE A 54 -6.08 -4.83 6.17
CA PHE A 54 -4.90 -4.09 5.75
C PHE A 54 -4.75 -4.11 4.22
N LEU A 55 -4.85 -5.27 3.57
CA LEU A 55 -4.80 -5.35 2.09
C LEU A 55 -5.96 -4.58 1.44
N ASP A 56 -7.15 -4.67 2.03
CA ASP A 56 -8.35 -3.96 1.60
C ASP A 56 -8.19 -2.45 1.64
N SER A 57 -7.38 -1.92 2.57
CA SER A 57 -7.11 -0.48 2.60
C SER A 57 -6.29 -0.02 1.39
N ILE A 58 -5.34 -0.83 0.91
CA ILE A 58 -4.57 -0.55 -0.31
C ILE A 58 -5.47 -0.71 -1.54
N ARG A 59 -6.33 -1.74 -1.55
CA ARG A 59 -7.36 -1.93 -2.58
C ARG A 59 -8.29 -0.72 -2.68
N PHE A 60 -8.80 -0.23 -1.56
CA PHE A 60 -9.65 0.95 -1.50
C PHE A 60 -8.93 2.18 -2.09
N LEU A 61 -7.69 2.44 -1.64
CA LEU A 61 -6.90 3.58 -2.12
C LEU A 61 -6.70 3.53 -3.63
N ARG A 62 -6.29 2.36 -4.15
CA ARG A 62 -6.12 2.10 -5.57
C ARG A 62 -7.40 2.37 -6.36
N GLU A 63 -8.52 1.77 -5.97
CA GLU A 63 -9.80 1.94 -6.66
C GLU A 63 -10.27 3.40 -6.63
N PHE A 64 -10.07 4.09 -5.51
CA PHE A 64 -10.44 5.49 -5.39
C PHE A 64 -9.65 6.37 -6.37
N ILE A 65 -8.33 6.12 -6.50
CA ILE A 65 -7.46 6.84 -7.43
C ILE A 65 -7.81 6.53 -8.89
N ILE A 66 -7.93 5.24 -9.24
CA ILE A 66 -8.13 4.81 -10.64
C ILE A 66 -9.50 5.23 -11.15
N THR A 67 -10.54 5.09 -10.33
CA THR A 67 -11.92 5.36 -10.79
C THR A 67 -12.35 6.80 -10.59
N GLY A 68 -11.69 7.54 -9.69
CA GLY A 68 -12.09 8.88 -9.26
C GLY A 68 -13.46 8.95 -8.56
N LYS A 69 -14.13 7.80 -8.35
CA LYS A 69 -15.47 7.74 -7.79
C LYS A 69 -15.39 7.89 -6.28
N TRP A 70 -16.30 8.68 -5.71
CA TRP A 70 -16.42 8.77 -4.26
C TRP A 70 -16.88 7.42 -3.69
N ILE A 71 -15.96 6.72 -3.01
CA ILE A 71 -16.23 5.48 -2.32
C ILE A 71 -16.52 5.80 -0.86
N LYS A 72 -17.66 5.33 -0.34
CA LYS A 72 -17.98 5.49 1.08
C LYS A 72 -16.92 4.75 1.91
N ILE A 73 -16.27 5.48 2.81
CA ILE A 73 -15.26 4.92 3.67
C ILE A 73 -15.86 4.29 4.94
N GLU A 74 -15.42 3.07 5.24
CA GLU A 74 -15.71 2.40 6.50
C GLU A 74 -14.59 2.66 7.50
N ARG A 75 -14.95 3.30 8.61
CA ARG A 75 -14.00 3.72 9.65
C ARG A 75 -13.98 2.73 10.79
N PHE A 76 -12.95 2.85 11.64
CA PHE A 76 -12.92 2.12 12.89
C PHE A 76 -14.13 2.48 13.74
N ALA A 77 -14.86 1.45 14.18
CA ALA A 77 -16.10 1.61 14.92
C ALA A 77 -15.86 1.98 16.39
N GLY A 78 -14.66 1.70 16.92
CA GLY A 78 -14.29 2.01 18.29
C GLY A 78 -14.05 3.50 18.52
N ASP A 79 -14.13 3.91 19.79
CA ASP A 79 -13.86 5.27 20.24
C ASP A 79 -12.38 5.43 20.60
N ALA A 80 -11.52 5.39 19.59
CA ALA A 80 -10.10 5.64 19.84
C ALA A 80 -9.87 7.15 20.00
N LYS A 81 -9.52 7.52 21.24
CA LYS A 81 -9.23 8.91 21.63
C LYS A 81 -8.21 9.53 20.66
N GLY A 82 -8.49 10.74 20.18
CA GLY A 82 -7.59 11.46 19.29
C GLY A 82 -7.76 11.11 17.80
N MET A 83 -8.63 10.16 17.45
CA MET A 83 -9.03 9.95 16.07
C MET A 83 -10.05 11.03 15.70
N GLU A 84 -9.61 12.09 15.04
CA GLU A 84 -10.44 13.24 14.62
C GLU A 84 -11.54 12.90 13.60
N ARG A 85 -12.05 11.65 13.58
CA ARG A 85 -13.03 11.13 12.62
C ARG A 85 -12.55 11.18 11.16
N LYS A 86 -11.23 11.27 10.97
CA LYS A 86 -10.52 11.28 9.67
C LYS A 86 -9.84 9.94 9.44
N THR A 87 -9.79 9.52 8.19
CA THR A 87 -9.03 8.36 7.72
C THR A 87 -7.90 8.86 6.84
N THR A 88 -6.69 8.39 7.11
CA THR A 88 -5.48 8.81 6.40
C THR A 88 -4.82 7.61 5.76
N PHE A 89 -4.59 7.71 4.46
CA PHE A 89 -3.79 6.79 3.67
C PHE A 89 -2.52 7.51 3.27
N GLN A 90 -1.35 6.91 3.47
CA GLN A 90 -0.07 7.43 3.00
C GLN A 90 0.77 6.27 2.48
N ILE A 91 1.23 6.37 1.23
CA ILE A 91 2.00 5.34 0.56
C ILE A 91 3.23 5.94 -0.09
N THR A 92 4.39 5.38 0.25
CA THR A 92 5.67 5.72 -0.36
C THR A 92 6.07 4.57 -1.28
N PHE A 93 6.40 4.88 -2.52
CA PHE A 93 6.62 3.87 -3.55
C PHE A 93 7.65 4.28 -4.59
N LEU A 94 8.30 3.28 -5.18
CA LEU A 94 9.19 3.42 -6.32
C LEU A 94 8.41 3.15 -7.62
N ALA A 95 8.37 4.14 -8.51
CA ALA A 95 7.79 4.09 -9.85
C ALA A 95 8.79 4.67 -10.86
N GLU A 96 9.07 3.92 -11.94
CA GLU A 96 9.97 4.36 -13.02
C GLU A 96 11.32 4.95 -12.55
N GLY A 97 11.89 4.37 -11.49
CA GLY A 97 13.17 4.81 -10.92
C GLY A 97 13.11 6.01 -9.99
N LYS A 98 11.92 6.59 -9.75
CA LYS A 98 11.72 7.71 -8.82
C LYS A 98 10.89 7.28 -7.61
N ILE A 99 11.18 7.88 -6.46
CA ILE A 99 10.41 7.63 -5.23
C ILE A 99 9.35 8.72 -5.11
N TYR A 100 8.12 8.29 -4.89
CA TYR A 100 6.98 9.16 -4.66
C TYR A 100 6.40 8.88 -3.28
N GLU A 101 5.82 9.90 -2.67
CA GLU A 101 4.91 9.76 -1.55
C GLU A 101 3.57 10.34 -1.94
N TYR A 102 2.54 9.51 -1.93
CA TYR A 102 1.16 9.94 -2.09
C TYR A 102 0.41 9.77 -0.78
N GLY A 103 -0.42 10.75 -0.42
CA GLY A 103 -1.31 10.61 0.71
C GLY A 103 -2.62 11.37 0.55
N VAL A 104 -3.63 10.87 1.25
CA VAL A 104 -4.97 11.46 1.30
C VAL A 104 -5.56 11.28 2.69
N THR A 105 -6.10 12.36 3.23
CA THR A 105 -6.89 12.38 4.47
C THR A 105 -8.31 12.77 4.12
N LEU A 106 -9.29 11.95 4.52
CA LEU A 106 -10.71 12.19 4.24
C LEU A 106 -11.60 11.85 5.44
N ASP A 107 -12.82 12.39 5.42
CA ASP A 107 -13.92 11.95 6.27
C ASP A 107 -15.04 11.31 5.44
N THR A 108 -16.16 10.95 6.07
CA THR A 108 -17.31 10.36 5.38
C THR A 108 -18.00 11.27 4.35
N ARG A 109 -17.61 12.55 4.25
CA ARG A 109 -18.26 13.58 3.45
C ARG A 109 -17.35 14.16 2.37
N LYS A 110 -16.04 14.29 2.60
CA LYS A 110 -15.09 14.95 1.69
C LYS A 110 -13.64 14.57 1.95
N ILE A 111 -12.79 14.89 0.97
CA ILE A 111 -11.33 14.97 1.12
C ILE A 111 -10.99 16.23 1.92
N LEU A 112 -10.09 16.08 2.88
CA LEU A 112 -9.59 17.15 3.75
C LEU A 112 -8.20 17.59 3.29
N GLU A 113 -7.33 16.63 3.02
CA GLU A 113 -5.96 16.84 2.56
C GLU A 113 -5.59 15.81 1.50
N GLU A 114 -4.76 16.21 0.55
CA GLU A 114 -4.22 15.32 -0.48
C GLU A 114 -2.84 15.85 -0.89
N TRP A 115 -1.87 14.98 -1.05
CA TRP A 115 -0.53 15.39 -1.45
C TRP A 115 0.15 14.35 -2.31
N LEU A 116 1.00 14.83 -3.21
CA LEU A 116 1.93 14.02 -3.95
C LEU A 116 3.30 14.70 -3.87
N LEU A 117 4.25 14.01 -3.28
CA LEU A 117 5.64 14.42 -3.18
C LEU A 117 6.51 13.53 -4.06
N ILE A 118 7.58 14.09 -4.58
CA ILE A 118 8.62 13.37 -5.31
C ILE A 118 9.95 13.52 -4.56
N HIS A 119 10.70 12.44 -4.47
CA HIS A 119 12.02 12.44 -3.86
C HIS A 119 13.07 12.89 -4.88
N ASN A 120 13.88 13.87 -4.50
CA ASN A 120 14.94 14.43 -5.33
C ASN A 120 16.31 13.84 -4.98
N ASP A 121 17.30 14.10 -5.84
CA ASP A 121 18.68 13.64 -5.68
C ASP A 121 19.37 14.18 -4.42
N ASP A 122 18.89 15.31 -3.88
CA ASP A 122 19.36 15.94 -2.64
C ASP A 122 18.74 15.33 -1.37
N THR A 123 18.04 14.20 -1.51
CA THR A 123 17.34 13.46 -0.44
C THR A 123 16.13 14.17 0.17
N SER A 124 15.67 15.26 -0.45
CA SER A 124 14.46 15.97 -0.03
C SER A 124 13.21 15.45 -0.76
N PHE A 125 12.05 15.64 -0.14
CA PHE A 125 10.75 15.45 -0.79
C PHE A 125 10.17 16.82 -1.18
N GLU A 126 9.98 17.02 -2.48
CA GLU A 126 9.33 18.22 -3.02
C GLU A 126 7.88 17.93 -3.41
N PRO A 127 6.95 18.86 -3.15
CA PRO A 127 5.56 18.68 -3.56
C PRO A 127 5.40 18.89 -5.06
N LEU A 128 4.91 17.86 -5.75
CA LEU A 128 4.26 18.07 -7.05
C LEU A 128 2.93 18.80 -6.85
N PHE A 129 2.18 18.39 -5.83
CA PHE A 129 1.07 19.18 -5.30
C PHE A 129 0.80 18.90 -3.81
N LYS A 130 0.15 19.88 -3.18
CA LYS A 130 -0.53 19.75 -1.90
C LYS A 130 -1.90 20.41 -2.03
N ARG A 131 -2.91 19.76 -1.46
CA ARG A 131 -4.27 20.27 -1.41
C ARG A 131 -4.74 20.27 0.03
N GLN A 132 -5.30 21.39 0.47
CA GLN A 132 -6.04 21.49 1.74
C GLN A 132 -7.43 22.03 1.44
N ILE A 133 -8.46 21.20 1.70
CA ILE A 133 -9.88 21.49 1.44
C ILE A 133 -10.17 21.77 -0.05
N THR A 134 -9.90 22.98 -0.51
CA THR A 134 -10.06 23.45 -1.90
C THR A 134 -8.88 24.28 -2.40
N GLU A 135 -7.94 24.61 -1.51
CA GLU A 135 -6.71 25.30 -1.88
C GLU A 135 -5.71 24.27 -2.39
N ILE A 136 -5.15 24.55 -3.56
CA ILE A 136 -4.19 23.69 -4.25
C ILE A 136 -2.94 24.52 -4.47
N GLU A 137 -1.83 23.99 -3.96
CA GLU A 137 -0.48 24.47 -4.18
C GLU A 137 0.30 23.41 -4.96
N GLY A 138 1.14 23.82 -5.91
CA GLY A 138 1.93 22.88 -6.71
C GLY A 138 2.30 23.42 -8.07
N VAL A 139 2.89 22.55 -8.89
CA VAL A 139 3.43 22.92 -10.21
C VAL A 139 2.37 22.94 -11.32
N PHE A 140 1.13 22.52 -11.03
CA PHE A 140 0.06 22.33 -12.02
C PHE A 140 -0.86 23.54 -12.20
N GLY A 141 -0.51 24.71 -11.67
CA GLY A 141 -1.32 25.93 -11.77
C GLY A 141 -2.65 25.85 -11.00
N LYS A 142 -3.59 26.77 -11.27
CA LYS A 142 -4.90 26.82 -10.60
C LYS A 142 -5.88 25.87 -11.27
N VAL A 143 -6.17 24.74 -10.63
CA VAL A 143 -7.19 23.76 -11.05
C VAL A 143 -8.30 23.72 -10.00
N SER A 144 -9.57 23.76 -10.43
CA SER A 144 -10.70 23.60 -9.51
C SER A 144 -11.03 22.12 -9.32
N VAL A 145 -11.18 21.68 -8.07
CA VAL A 145 -11.48 20.27 -7.74
C VAL A 145 -12.64 20.20 -6.76
N LYS A 146 -13.57 19.27 -7.01
CA LYS A 146 -14.73 19.05 -6.14
C LYS A 146 -14.29 18.45 -4.78
N PRO A 147 -15.01 18.70 -3.68
CA PRO A 147 -14.64 18.17 -2.35
C PRO A 147 -14.54 16.64 -2.26
N ARG A 148 -15.18 15.89 -3.17
CA ARG A 148 -15.23 14.41 -3.20
C ARG A 148 -14.42 13.79 -4.34
N GLN A 149 -13.58 14.57 -5.00
CA GLN A 149 -12.81 14.12 -6.14
C GLN A 149 -11.33 14.30 -5.81
N LEU A 150 -10.52 13.27 -6.05
CA LEU A 150 -9.06 13.34 -5.89
C LEU A 150 -8.48 14.27 -6.94
N PHE A 151 -7.56 15.14 -6.54
CA PHE A 151 -6.82 15.99 -7.45
C PHE A 151 -5.89 15.16 -8.34
N LEU A 152 -5.27 14.09 -7.80
CA LEU A 152 -4.49 13.14 -8.59
C LEU A 152 -5.29 12.57 -9.78
N TYR A 153 -6.56 12.21 -9.53
CA TYR A 153 -7.46 11.74 -10.58
C TYR A 153 -7.76 12.83 -11.63
N VAL A 154 -8.01 14.07 -11.18
CA VAL A 154 -8.25 15.19 -12.12
C VAL A 154 -7.03 15.45 -13.01
N LEU A 155 -5.82 15.43 -12.45
CA LEU A 155 -4.59 15.61 -13.23
C LEU A 155 -4.40 14.47 -14.24
N ALA A 156 -4.72 13.22 -13.86
CA ALA A 156 -4.67 12.08 -14.76
C ALA A 156 -5.65 12.22 -15.94
N GLU A 157 -6.90 12.62 -15.67
CA GLU A 157 -7.92 12.85 -16.71
C GLU A 157 -7.54 14.00 -17.66
N ASN A 158 -6.81 14.99 -17.15
CA ASN A 158 -6.30 16.11 -17.96
C ASN A 158 -5.07 15.74 -18.80
N GLY A 159 -4.52 14.52 -18.64
CA GLY A 159 -3.35 14.06 -19.39
C GLY A 159 -2.02 14.66 -18.91
N GLU A 160 -1.91 14.99 -17.62
CA GLU A 160 -0.68 15.53 -17.04
C GLU A 160 0.44 14.48 -17.02
N GLN A 161 1.43 14.63 -17.91
CA GLN A 161 2.51 13.63 -18.10
C GLN A 161 3.31 13.34 -16.83
N GLN A 162 3.48 14.33 -15.94
CA GLN A 162 4.21 14.13 -14.67
C GLN A 162 3.50 13.17 -13.71
N ILE A 163 2.19 12.95 -13.90
CA ILE A 163 1.33 12.10 -13.07
C ILE A 163 1.22 10.67 -13.61
N GLU A 164 1.50 10.48 -14.90
CA GLU A 164 1.40 9.19 -15.57
C GLU A 164 2.17 8.05 -14.85
N PRO A 165 3.43 8.22 -14.40
CA PRO A 165 4.15 7.16 -13.68
C PRO A 165 3.46 6.75 -12.37
N VAL A 166 2.81 7.68 -11.70
CA VAL A 166 2.09 7.44 -10.44
C VAL A 166 0.82 6.64 -10.70
N VAL A 167 0.03 7.03 -11.70
CA VAL A 167 -1.21 6.34 -12.06
C VAL A 167 -0.93 4.94 -12.58
N ASN A 168 0.05 4.79 -13.47
CA ASN A 168 0.51 3.50 -13.99
C ASN A 168 0.97 2.58 -12.84
N TRP A 169 1.65 3.14 -11.85
CA TRP A 169 2.06 2.38 -10.66
C TRP A 169 0.85 1.87 -9.85
N PHE A 170 -0.18 2.68 -9.60
CA PHE A 170 -1.39 2.20 -8.92
C PHE A 170 -2.13 1.15 -9.74
N GLN A 171 -2.18 1.31 -11.07
CA GLN A 171 -2.79 0.32 -11.97
C GLN A 171 -2.07 -1.03 -11.93
N SER A 172 -0.75 -1.03 -11.73
CA SER A 172 0.10 -2.24 -11.62
C SER A 172 -0.16 -3.09 -10.37
N ILE A 173 -0.94 -2.59 -9.41
CA ILE A 173 -1.34 -3.37 -8.23
C ILE A 173 -2.40 -4.39 -8.64
N VAL A 174 -2.07 -5.67 -8.48
CA VAL A 174 -2.93 -6.83 -8.73
C VAL A 174 -3.33 -7.41 -7.38
N ILE A 175 -4.63 -7.57 -7.15
CA ILE A 175 -5.17 -8.12 -5.92
C ILE A 175 -5.73 -9.51 -6.24
N VAL A 176 -5.37 -10.48 -5.42
CA VAL A 176 -5.71 -11.89 -5.61
C VAL A 176 -6.19 -12.48 -4.29
N ASN A 177 -7.32 -13.18 -4.29
CA ASN A 177 -7.63 -14.11 -3.20
C ASN A 177 -7.12 -15.50 -3.58
N ALA A 178 -6.34 -16.13 -2.70
CA ALA A 178 -5.70 -17.40 -3.00
C ALA A 178 -6.68 -18.58 -3.11
N ASP A 179 -7.90 -18.42 -2.56
CA ASP A 179 -9.00 -19.38 -2.72
C ASP A 179 -9.64 -19.35 -4.12
N ASP A 180 -9.45 -18.25 -4.87
CA ASP A 180 -9.99 -18.06 -6.21
C ASP A 180 -9.04 -18.68 -7.24
N HIS A 181 -9.38 -19.90 -7.65
CA HIS A 181 -8.62 -20.66 -8.64
C HIS A 181 -8.37 -19.88 -9.94
N TYR A 182 -9.37 -19.11 -10.39
CA TYR A 182 -9.28 -18.38 -11.65
C TYR A 182 -8.30 -17.22 -11.55
N GLN A 183 -8.32 -16.48 -10.43
CA GLN A 183 -7.36 -15.40 -10.20
C GLN A 183 -5.93 -15.97 -10.07
N MET A 184 -5.77 -17.08 -9.36
CA MET A 184 -4.47 -17.73 -9.17
C MET A 184 -3.88 -18.28 -10.48
N GLU A 185 -4.68 -18.89 -11.36
CA GLU A 185 -4.22 -19.35 -12.68
C GLU A 185 -3.82 -18.21 -13.61
N ARG A 186 -4.48 -17.05 -13.45
CA ARG A 186 -4.21 -15.84 -14.24
C ARG A 186 -3.10 -14.99 -13.68
N LEU A 187 -2.50 -15.36 -12.54
CA LEU A 187 -1.32 -14.73 -11.98
C LEU A 187 -0.12 -15.01 -12.91
N LYS A 188 -0.05 -14.22 -13.98
CA LYS A 188 1.08 -14.16 -14.89
C LYS A 188 2.01 -13.13 -14.30
N GLY A 189 3.10 -13.57 -13.70
CA GLY A 189 4.12 -12.72 -13.07
C GLY A 189 4.71 -11.67 -14.00
N ASN A 190 3.96 -10.64 -14.37
CA ASN A 190 4.40 -9.62 -15.31
C ASN A 190 5.36 -8.68 -14.59
N ARG A 191 6.37 -8.21 -15.32
CA ARG A 191 7.40 -7.32 -14.79
C ARG A 191 6.74 -6.03 -14.28
N GLY A 192 7.12 -5.59 -13.09
CA GLY A 192 6.64 -4.36 -12.49
C GLY A 192 5.34 -4.47 -11.68
N GLU A 193 4.61 -5.59 -11.78
CA GLU A 193 3.37 -5.78 -11.01
C GLU A 193 3.62 -5.96 -9.51
N ILE A 194 2.64 -5.49 -8.72
CA ILE A 194 2.62 -5.60 -7.26
C ILE A 194 1.43 -6.48 -6.89
N TYR A 195 1.69 -7.65 -6.33
CA TYR A 195 0.66 -8.63 -5.96
C TYR A 195 0.31 -8.51 -4.48
N LEU A 196 -0.97 -8.28 -4.21
CA LEU A 196 -1.55 -8.41 -2.88
C LEU A 196 -2.34 -9.72 -2.86
N VAL A 197 -1.81 -10.75 -2.17
CA VAL A 197 -2.40 -12.10 -2.18
C VAL A 197 -2.97 -12.42 -0.81
N ASP A 198 -4.29 -12.45 -0.70
CA ASP A 198 -4.98 -12.78 0.56
C ASP A 198 -5.11 -14.29 0.75
N ASN A 199 -5.05 -14.74 2.00
CA ASN A 199 -5.30 -16.11 2.46
C ASN A 199 -4.40 -17.18 1.81
N VAL A 200 -3.10 -16.94 1.69
CA VAL A 200 -2.18 -17.90 1.04
C VAL A 200 -2.09 -19.24 1.76
N ASP A 201 -2.49 -19.30 3.03
CA ASP A 201 -2.63 -20.54 3.82
C ASP A 201 -3.72 -21.48 3.29
N GLN A 202 -4.66 -20.99 2.47
CA GLN A 202 -5.66 -21.82 1.79
C GLN A 202 -5.08 -22.56 0.56
N LEU A 203 -3.88 -22.21 0.11
CA LEU A 203 -3.21 -22.93 -0.98
C LEU A 203 -2.71 -24.28 -0.49
N SER A 204 -2.71 -25.26 -1.41
CA SER A 204 -1.92 -26.48 -1.17
C SER A 204 -0.44 -26.13 -0.96
N VAL A 205 0.25 -26.88 -0.10
CA VAL A 205 1.70 -26.69 0.18
C VAL A 205 2.54 -26.57 -1.10
N LYS A 206 2.21 -27.35 -2.14
CA LYS A 206 2.89 -27.30 -3.45
C LYS A 206 2.69 -25.95 -4.14
N LYS A 207 1.44 -25.48 -4.25
CA LYS A 207 1.09 -24.18 -4.87
C LYS A 207 1.70 -23.01 -4.10
N GLY A 208 1.64 -23.02 -2.76
CA GLY A 208 2.29 -22.01 -1.92
C GLY A 208 3.80 -21.98 -2.14
N ALA A 209 4.47 -23.13 -2.13
CA ALA A 209 5.90 -23.22 -2.41
C ALA A 209 6.28 -22.74 -3.82
N GLU A 210 5.45 -23.02 -4.83
CA GLU A 210 5.65 -22.52 -6.19
C GLU A 210 5.52 -20.99 -6.26
N LEU A 211 4.49 -20.42 -5.63
CA LEU A 211 4.28 -18.97 -5.53
C LEU A 211 5.49 -18.28 -4.88
N PHE A 212 5.92 -18.72 -3.69
CA PHE A 212 7.04 -18.07 -3.00
C PHE A 212 8.37 -18.26 -3.73
N ARG A 213 8.59 -19.43 -4.35
CA ARG A 213 9.79 -19.68 -5.17
C ARG A 213 9.83 -18.76 -6.39
N TYR A 214 8.69 -18.45 -6.99
CA TYR A 214 8.61 -17.49 -8.10
C TYR A 214 9.15 -16.13 -7.68
N PHE A 215 8.64 -15.55 -6.59
CA PHE A 215 9.07 -14.24 -6.11
C PHE A 215 10.50 -14.21 -5.54
N SER A 216 10.99 -15.33 -5.00
CA SER A 216 12.38 -15.43 -4.56
C SER A 216 13.41 -15.49 -5.70
N ASN A 217 13.06 -16.11 -6.83
CA ASN A 217 14.05 -16.42 -7.87
C ASN A 217 13.90 -15.57 -9.14
N ARG A 218 12.66 -15.29 -9.56
CA ARG A 218 12.34 -14.67 -10.85
C ARG A 218 11.59 -13.34 -10.72
N GLY A 219 10.79 -13.20 -9.67
CA GLY A 219 9.99 -12.00 -9.39
C GLY A 219 10.78 -10.82 -8.82
N LYS A 220 12.09 -10.71 -9.05
CA LYS A 220 12.88 -9.54 -8.61
C LYS A 220 12.36 -8.23 -9.22
N GLU A 221 11.67 -8.32 -10.35
CA GLU A 221 11.01 -7.19 -11.00
C GLU A 221 9.58 -6.92 -10.49
N CYS A 222 9.02 -7.82 -9.68
CA CYS A 222 7.69 -7.74 -9.07
C CYS A 222 7.81 -7.59 -7.54
N GLN A 223 6.69 -7.34 -6.86
CA GLN A 223 6.64 -7.42 -5.39
C GLN A 223 5.37 -8.13 -4.96
N VAL A 224 5.45 -8.89 -3.88
CA VAL A 224 4.30 -9.59 -3.31
C VAL A 224 4.15 -9.29 -1.83
N ILE A 225 2.92 -9.03 -1.39
CA ILE A 225 2.54 -8.95 0.02
C ILE A 225 1.41 -9.95 0.22
N CYS A 226 1.64 -10.93 1.08
CA CYS A 226 0.69 -12.01 1.34
C CYS A 226 0.07 -11.87 2.73
N THR A 227 -1.08 -12.49 2.96
CA THR A 227 -1.60 -12.75 4.31
C THR A 227 -1.64 -14.25 4.57
N ALA A 228 -1.18 -14.68 5.75
CA ALA A 228 -1.20 -16.07 6.16
C ALA A 228 -1.73 -16.21 7.59
N GLN A 229 -2.48 -17.29 7.84
CA GLN A 229 -2.83 -17.76 9.18
C GLN A 229 -1.67 -18.52 9.86
N GLU A 230 -1.88 -19.00 11.10
CA GLU A 230 -0.84 -19.51 12.02
C GLU A 230 -0.09 -20.80 11.62
N SER A 231 -0.13 -21.20 10.36
CA SER A 231 0.66 -22.33 9.87
C SER A 231 2.13 -21.92 9.71
N LEU A 232 2.99 -22.52 10.55
CA LEU A 232 4.45 -22.32 10.51
C LEU A 232 5.07 -22.71 9.15
N ALA A 233 4.40 -23.57 8.37
CA ALA A 233 4.89 -24.00 7.07
C ALA A 233 4.96 -22.83 6.05
N ASP A 234 4.02 -21.90 6.14
CA ASP A 234 3.90 -20.77 5.22
C ASP A 234 4.96 -19.70 5.50
N VAL A 235 5.32 -19.54 6.78
CA VAL A 235 6.32 -18.57 7.23
C VAL A 235 7.75 -19.03 6.98
N LYS A 236 8.02 -20.34 6.89
CA LYS A 236 9.37 -20.88 6.61
C LYS A 236 9.96 -20.41 5.28
N ALA A 237 9.11 -20.00 4.34
CA ALA A 237 9.55 -19.47 3.05
C ALA A 237 10.07 -18.02 3.16
N PHE A 238 9.87 -17.32 4.28
CA PHE A 238 10.19 -15.91 4.46
C PHE A 238 11.37 -15.71 5.43
N LEU A 239 12.18 -14.70 5.16
CA LEU A 239 13.20 -14.21 6.08
C LEU A 239 12.54 -13.40 7.21
N PRO A 240 13.17 -13.27 8.40
CA PRO A 240 12.60 -12.51 9.51
C PRO A 240 12.13 -11.10 9.13
N ASN A 241 12.94 -10.32 8.43
CA ASN A 241 12.58 -8.96 8.00
C ASN A 241 11.40 -8.89 7.00
N GLU A 242 11.04 -10.01 6.37
CA GLU A 242 9.89 -10.16 5.47
C GLU A 242 8.61 -10.57 6.21
N ILE A 243 8.67 -10.82 7.52
CA ILE A 243 7.53 -11.26 8.33
C ILE A 243 7.04 -10.11 9.20
N TRP A 244 5.74 -9.81 9.09
CA TRP A 244 5.04 -8.84 9.91
C TRP A 244 3.96 -9.54 10.73
N PHE A 245 4.07 -9.47 12.04
CA PHE A 245 3.08 -9.96 12.97
C PHE A 245 1.92 -8.98 13.09
N ILE A 246 0.72 -9.49 12.90
CA ILE A 246 -0.52 -8.73 13.03
C ILE A 246 -1.38 -9.33 14.14
N ALA A 247 -1.88 -8.48 15.01
CA ALA A 247 -2.63 -8.89 16.19
C ALA A 247 -3.71 -7.87 16.53
N LYS A 248 -4.55 -8.22 17.52
CA LYS A 248 -5.51 -7.29 18.13
C LYS A 248 -4.98 -6.76 19.46
N GLN A 249 -5.13 -5.46 19.65
CA GLN A 249 -4.93 -4.80 20.93
C GLN A 249 -6.06 -3.77 21.11
N ASN A 250 -6.86 -3.91 22.17
CA ASN A 250 -8.03 -3.05 22.42
C ASN A 250 -8.96 -2.94 21.19
N ASP A 251 -9.29 -4.08 20.56
CA ASP A 251 -10.07 -4.21 19.32
C ASP A 251 -9.45 -3.61 18.06
N GLU A 252 -8.30 -2.95 18.17
CA GLU A 252 -7.57 -2.38 17.05
C GLU A 252 -6.55 -3.36 16.47
N THR A 253 -6.39 -3.31 15.16
CA THR A 253 -5.31 -3.99 14.46
C THR A 253 -3.98 -3.30 14.75
N ILE A 254 -3.01 -4.06 15.26
CA ILE A 254 -1.62 -3.64 15.43
C ILE A 254 -0.70 -4.43 14.51
N LEU A 255 0.38 -3.80 14.07
CA LEU A 255 1.33 -4.37 13.12
C LEU A 255 2.76 -4.22 13.63
N ASN A 256 3.49 -5.32 13.74
CA ASN A 256 4.86 -5.37 14.26
C ASN A 256 5.75 -6.17 13.32
N ASN A 257 6.89 -5.63 12.90
CA ASN A 257 7.88 -6.40 12.15
C ASN A 257 8.55 -7.43 13.08
N SER A 258 8.84 -8.63 12.59
CA SER A 258 9.49 -9.68 13.40
C SER A 258 10.89 -9.26 13.86
N VAL A 259 11.57 -8.42 13.08
CA VAL A 259 12.76 -7.72 13.49
C VAL A 259 12.31 -6.49 14.26
N ARG A 260 12.36 -6.54 15.60
CA ARG A 260 12.25 -5.33 16.41
C ARG A 260 13.39 -4.41 16.02
N TYR A 261 13.00 -3.29 15.43
CA TYR A 261 13.86 -2.25 14.92
C TYR A 261 14.13 -1.23 16.02
#